data_AF-A0A4Y6KPB9-F1
#
_entry.id   AF-A0A4Y6KPB9-F1
#
_cell.length_a   1.000
_cell.length_b   1.000
_cell.length_c   1.000
_cell.angle_alpha   90.00
_cell.angle_beta   90.00
_cell.angle_gamma   90.00
#
_symmetry.space_group_name_H-M   'P 1'
#
loop_
_entity.id
_entity.type
_entity.pdbx_description
1 polymer ?
#
loop_
_entity_poly.entity_id
_entity_poly.type
_entity_poly.pdbx_seq_one_letter_code
_entity_poly.pdbx_strand_id
1 'polypeptide(L)'
;MKIRPSAALGALALMLSVSATPVFAAEGPREIRGLLHQGKAAEALSLANRMIDRQPREAEARLLKGVALAELGRQDEAIAVFVKLTQDFPAQPEPYNNLAVLYARQKQYDKARSALESAIRTHPSYAVAHQNLGDVYARLASQAYEKALQPDTSRSTEPPARLALITEMTAGGSAKPAQAATATALPPPPPAPVAPAAVAVLAPPPAPPPTATPKPPAPAAAIPPVAPSTTPVREAAPLVAAERKTPAAVAPTADAARLESGVLRAVESWAQAWSRKDIKAYLAAYDKEFEVPDGRSRDAWERERQQRVGKPGSISVEVEAPRVTLNGDRATVRFQQRYRSSGFKASTTKTLELVRRGDDWRIRREQAGG
;
A
#
# COMPACT_ATOMS: atom_id res chain seq x y z
N MET A 1 -2.17 43.97 84.86
CA MET A 1 -0.75 43.60 84.76
C MET A 1 -0.60 42.08 84.82
N LYS A 2 -0.39 41.42 83.67
CA LYS A 2 0.27 40.11 83.52
C LYS A 2 0.49 39.85 82.02
N ILE A 3 1.69 40.18 81.56
CA ILE A 3 2.20 39.90 80.21
C ILE A 3 2.85 38.52 80.26
N ARG A 4 2.74 37.70 79.20
CA ARG A 4 3.77 36.77 78.69
C ARG A 4 3.38 36.30 77.26
N PRO A 5 4.35 35.84 76.41
CA PRO A 5 4.38 36.25 75.01
C PRO A 5 4.60 35.10 74.00
N SER A 6 4.74 35.46 72.70
CA SER A 6 5.29 34.61 71.62
C SER A 6 4.38 33.42 71.22
N ALA A 7 4.31 32.90 70.00
CA ALA A 7 4.77 33.28 68.65
C ALA A 7 3.70 32.74 67.63
N ALA A 8 3.81 32.78 66.29
CA ALA A 8 4.86 33.18 65.35
C ALA A 8 4.22 33.64 64.01
N LEU A 9 5.03 33.83 62.96
CA LEU A 9 4.54 34.00 61.59
C LEU A 9 4.04 32.66 61.01
N GLY A 10 2.76 32.61 60.63
CA GLY A 10 2.23 31.57 59.72
C GLY A 10 2.53 31.97 58.27
N ALA A 11 3.71 31.63 57.76
CA ALA A 11 4.11 31.96 56.40
C ALA A 11 3.30 31.18 55.34
N LEU A 12 2.87 31.90 54.30
CA LEU A 12 2.13 31.39 53.15
C LEU A 12 2.97 30.36 52.36
N ALA A 13 2.48 29.12 52.27
CA ALA A 13 3.02 28.09 51.39
C ALA A 13 1.89 27.41 50.60
N LEU A 14 1.36 28.12 49.60
CA LEU A 14 0.39 27.55 48.67
C LEU A 14 1.11 26.57 47.73
N MET A 15 1.19 25.29 48.13
CA MET A 15 1.70 24.20 47.31
C MET A 15 0.83 24.02 46.07
N LEU A 16 1.17 24.74 44.99
CA LEU A 16 0.59 24.50 43.67
C LEU A 16 1.21 23.20 43.13
N SER A 17 0.62 22.06 43.52
CA SER A 17 0.97 20.75 42.97
C SER A 17 0.58 20.68 41.49
N VAL A 18 1.44 21.22 40.63
CA VAL A 18 1.37 21.00 39.19
C VAL A 18 1.72 19.53 38.97
N SER A 19 0.68 18.70 38.96
CA SER A 19 0.72 17.35 38.44
C SER A 19 1.05 17.43 36.95
N ALA A 20 2.34 17.53 36.64
CA ALA A 20 2.86 17.33 35.29
C ALA A 20 2.57 15.87 34.92
N THR A 21 1.37 15.62 34.40
CA THR A 21 1.10 14.40 33.66
C THR A 21 2.17 14.33 32.58
N PRO A 22 3.05 13.31 32.57
CA PRO A 22 3.96 13.17 31.46
C PRO A 22 3.08 13.02 30.23
N VAL A 23 3.18 14.00 29.33
CA VAL A 23 2.77 13.81 27.94
C VAL A 23 3.76 12.82 27.38
N PHE A 24 3.51 11.53 27.66
CA PHE A 24 4.05 10.44 26.88
C PHE A 24 3.60 10.74 25.46
N ALA A 25 4.50 11.30 24.67
CA ALA A 25 4.35 11.40 23.23
C ALA A 25 3.89 10.01 22.77
N ALA A 26 2.74 9.94 22.10
CA ALA A 26 2.02 8.70 21.95
C ALA A 26 2.84 7.69 21.13
N GLU A 27 3.58 6.83 21.84
CA GLU A 27 4.31 5.66 21.34
C GLU A 27 3.34 4.87 20.45
N GLY A 28 3.49 5.02 19.14
CA GLY A 28 2.41 4.74 18.21
C GLY A 28 2.87 4.14 16.90
N PRO A 29 1.94 3.65 16.06
CA PRO A 29 2.29 2.92 14.83
C PRO A 29 3.08 3.75 13.81
N ARG A 30 3.03 5.09 13.92
CA ARG A 30 3.84 6.01 13.10
C ARG A 30 5.32 5.98 13.49
N GLU A 31 5.63 5.89 14.78
CA GLU A 31 7.00 5.85 15.28
C GLU A 31 7.67 4.51 14.93
N ILE A 32 6.95 3.40 15.11
CA ILE A 32 7.42 2.06 14.69
C ILE A 32 7.75 2.05 13.20
N ARG A 33 6.89 2.61 12.33
CA ARG A 33 7.19 2.78 10.90
C ARG A 33 8.42 3.66 10.67
N GLY A 34 8.55 4.77 11.41
CA GLY A 34 9.72 5.64 11.35
C GLY A 34 11.03 4.91 11.67
N LEU A 35 11.01 4.00 12.64
CA LEU A 35 12.15 3.14 13.00
C LEU A 35 12.45 2.10 11.91
N LEU A 36 11.44 1.44 11.35
CA LEU A 36 11.60 0.50 10.22
C LEU A 36 12.20 1.21 8.99
N HIS A 37 11.71 2.40 8.63
CA HIS A 37 12.29 3.20 7.53
C HIS A 37 13.74 3.65 7.79
N GLN A 38 14.19 3.68 9.04
CA GLN A 38 15.59 3.94 9.43
C GLN A 38 16.44 2.65 9.49
N GLY A 39 15.88 1.48 9.18
CA GLY A 39 16.54 0.18 9.35
C GLY A 39 16.66 -0.27 10.82
N LYS A 40 16.03 0.43 11.76
CA LYS A 40 16.09 0.18 13.20
C LYS A 40 15.07 -0.87 13.65
N ALA A 41 15.07 -2.01 12.96
CA ALA A 41 14.07 -3.07 13.15
C ALA A 41 14.05 -3.65 14.59
N ALA A 42 15.17 -3.63 15.32
CA ALA A 42 15.22 -4.05 16.72
C ALA A 42 14.50 -3.07 17.67
N GLU A 43 14.69 -1.75 17.48
CA GLU A 43 13.97 -0.72 18.23
C GLU A 43 12.47 -0.77 17.91
N ALA A 44 12.15 -0.90 16.61
CA ALA A 44 10.78 -1.06 16.11
C ALA A 44 10.06 -2.27 16.74
N LEU A 45 10.74 -3.43 16.83
CA LEU A 45 10.21 -4.64 17.45
C LEU A 45 9.97 -4.44 18.97
N SER A 46 10.89 -3.79 19.67
CA SER A 46 10.75 -3.49 21.10
C SER A 46 9.53 -2.59 21.37
N LEU A 47 9.38 -1.52 20.59
CA LEU A 47 8.24 -0.61 20.68
C LEU A 47 6.92 -1.30 20.29
N ALA A 48 6.90 -2.12 19.23
CA ALA A 48 5.73 -2.90 18.83
C ALA A 48 5.29 -3.89 19.91
N ASN A 49 6.23 -4.56 20.60
CA ASN A 49 5.90 -5.41 21.76
C ASN A 49 5.26 -4.58 22.89
N ARG A 50 5.86 -3.46 23.31
CA ARG A 50 5.27 -2.58 24.35
C ARG A 50 3.85 -2.12 24.00
N MET A 51 3.58 -1.82 22.72
CA MET A 51 2.24 -1.47 22.26
C MET A 51 1.26 -2.65 22.37
N ILE A 52 1.67 -3.85 21.96
CA ILE A 52 0.84 -5.07 22.05
C ILE A 52 0.58 -5.45 23.50
N ASP A 53 1.53 -5.28 24.41
CA ASP A 53 1.35 -5.55 25.84
C ASP A 53 0.28 -4.63 26.47
N ARG A 54 0.20 -3.37 26.02
CA ARG A 54 -0.84 -2.41 26.43
C ARG A 54 -2.17 -2.64 25.72
N GLN A 55 -2.16 -3.02 24.44
CA GLN A 55 -3.35 -3.20 23.60
C GLN A 55 -3.25 -4.50 22.79
N PRO A 56 -3.55 -5.67 23.39
CA PRO A 56 -3.26 -6.97 22.77
C PRO A 56 -3.99 -7.25 21.46
N ARG A 57 -5.09 -6.56 21.18
CA ARG A 57 -5.90 -6.70 19.95
C ARG A 57 -5.56 -5.67 18.86
N GLU A 58 -4.55 -4.84 19.04
CA GLU A 58 -4.19 -3.83 18.04
C GLU A 58 -3.54 -4.49 16.80
N ALA A 59 -4.29 -4.56 15.71
CA ALA A 59 -3.87 -5.22 14.47
C ALA A 59 -2.66 -4.52 13.84
N GLU A 60 -2.60 -3.19 13.92
CA GLU A 60 -1.55 -2.39 13.29
C GLU A 60 -0.18 -2.61 13.98
N ALA A 61 -0.17 -2.64 15.32
CA ALA A 61 1.05 -2.91 16.10
C ALA A 61 1.57 -4.35 15.87
N ARG A 62 0.65 -5.33 15.79
CA ARG A 62 0.98 -6.72 15.42
C ARG A 62 1.54 -6.84 14.00
N LEU A 63 0.96 -6.13 13.03
CA LEU A 63 1.44 -6.11 11.64
C LEU A 63 2.89 -5.59 11.60
N LEU A 64 3.15 -4.47 12.28
CA LEU A 64 4.48 -3.85 12.34
C LEU A 64 5.49 -4.71 13.10
N LYS A 65 5.08 -5.45 14.14
CA LYS A 65 5.91 -6.51 14.77
C LYS A 65 6.33 -7.58 13.75
N GLY A 66 5.40 -8.05 12.91
CA GLY A 66 5.70 -9.00 11.84
C GLY A 66 6.71 -8.46 10.83
N VAL A 67 6.59 -7.18 10.43
CA VAL A 67 7.54 -6.52 9.53
C VAL A 67 8.92 -6.39 10.18
N ALA A 68 8.99 -5.95 11.45
CA ALA A 68 10.24 -5.84 12.19
C ALA A 68 10.98 -7.19 12.31
N LEU A 69 10.25 -8.28 12.59
CA LEU A 69 10.81 -9.64 12.59
C LEU A 69 11.35 -10.05 11.21
N ALA A 70 10.64 -9.71 10.13
CA ALA A 70 11.06 -10.02 8.76
C ALA A 70 12.32 -9.24 8.33
N GLU A 71 12.47 -7.98 8.76
CA GLU A 71 13.68 -7.17 8.53
C GLU A 71 14.88 -7.68 9.33
N LEU A 72 14.66 -8.16 10.56
CA LEU A 72 15.68 -8.84 11.39
C LEU A 72 16.05 -10.24 10.89
N GLY A 73 15.49 -10.72 9.77
CA GLY A 73 15.72 -12.07 9.25
C GLY A 73 15.05 -13.19 10.05
N ARG A 74 14.23 -12.87 11.06
CA ARG A 74 13.49 -13.81 11.93
C ARG A 74 12.21 -14.29 11.24
N GLN A 75 12.39 -14.94 10.08
CA GLN A 75 11.32 -15.22 9.12
C GLN A 75 10.19 -16.07 9.70
N ASP A 76 10.49 -17.13 10.43
CA ASP A 76 9.46 -18.06 10.93
C ASP A 76 8.59 -17.43 12.03
N GLU A 77 9.18 -16.56 12.85
CA GLU A 77 8.43 -15.75 13.82
C GLU A 77 7.55 -14.70 13.13
N ALA A 78 8.05 -14.07 12.06
CA ALA A 78 7.24 -13.17 11.24
C ALA A 78 6.05 -13.91 10.59
N ILE A 79 6.28 -15.10 10.03
CA ILE A 79 5.23 -15.98 9.49
C ILE A 79 4.20 -16.31 10.59
N ALA A 80 4.64 -16.72 11.79
CA ALA A 80 3.73 -17.04 12.89
C ALA A 80 2.86 -15.84 13.32
N VAL A 81 3.42 -14.62 13.32
CA VAL A 81 2.67 -13.38 13.59
C VAL A 81 1.65 -13.09 12.48
N PHE A 82 2.05 -13.17 11.21
CA PHE A 82 1.12 -12.89 10.11
C PHE A 82 0.05 -13.97 9.93
N VAL A 83 0.34 -15.26 10.18
CA VAL A 83 -0.68 -16.32 10.22
C VAL A 83 -1.75 -16.01 11.27
N LYS A 84 -1.35 -15.65 12.50
CA LYS A 84 -2.32 -15.24 13.54
C LYS A 84 -3.12 -13.99 13.14
N LEU A 85 -2.49 -13.02 12.47
CA LEU A 85 -3.22 -11.87 11.92
C LEU A 85 -4.25 -12.26 10.86
N THR A 86 -3.95 -13.23 9.98
CA THR A 86 -4.95 -13.72 9.00
C THR A 86 -6.09 -14.53 9.62
N GLN A 87 -5.93 -15.03 10.86
CA GLN A 87 -6.97 -15.72 11.62
C GLN A 87 -7.83 -14.71 12.40
N ASP A 88 -7.20 -13.76 13.08
CA ASP A 88 -7.89 -12.76 13.91
C ASP A 88 -8.53 -11.63 13.07
N PHE A 89 -7.95 -11.29 11.92
CA PHE A 89 -8.36 -10.18 11.04
C PHE A 89 -8.44 -10.62 9.56
N PRO A 90 -9.29 -11.61 9.21
CA PRO A 90 -9.32 -12.23 7.88
C PRO A 90 -9.71 -11.28 6.73
N ALA A 91 -10.20 -10.08 7.02
CA ALA A 91 -10.52 -9.08 6.01
C ALA A 91 -9.31 -8.22 5.57
N GLN A 92 -8.23 -8.15 6.37
CA GLN A 92 -7.07 -7.30 6.06
C GLN A 92 -6.17 -7.95 5.00
N PRO A 93 -5.84 -7.27 3.89
CA PRO A 93 -5.04 -7.85 2.81
C PRO A 93 -3.52 -7.82 3.07
N GLU A 94 -3.03 -6.93 3.95
CA GLU A 94 -1.59 -6.74 4.21
C GLU A 94 -0.93 -7.97 4.86
N PRO A 95 -1.52 -8.64 5.88
CA PRO A 95 -0.94 -9.85 6.45
C PRO A 95 -0.75 -10.98 5.42
N TYR A 96 -1.73 -11.17 4.52
CA TYR A 96 -1.65 -12.15 3.43
C TYR A 96 -0.53 -11.82 2.45
N ASN A 97 -0.39 -10.54 2.05
CA ASN A 97 0.69 -10.10 1.19
C ASN A 97 2.08 -10.30 1.84
N ASN A 98 2.21 -9.99 3.13
CA ASN A 98 3.48 -10.19 3.85
C ASN A 98 3.83 -11.68 4.00
N LEU A 99 2.85 -12.55 4.27
CA LEU A 99 3.05 -14.01 4.22
C LEU A 99 3.58 -14.47 2.86
N ALA A 100 3.00 -13.94 1.77
CA ALA A 100 3.42 -14.34 0.44
C ALA A 100 4.86 -13.97 0.12
N VAL A 101 5.31 -12.77 0.50
CA VAL A 101 6.71 -12.35 0.35
C VAL A 101 7.64 -13.27 1.15
N LEU A 102 7.27 -13.67 2.36
CA LEU A 102 8.05 -14.59 3.19
C LEU A 102 8.10 -16.01 2.59
N TYR A 103 6.96 -16.57 2.16
CA TYR A 103 6.91 -17.87 1.49
C TYR A 103 7.68 -17.87 0.16
N ALA A 104 7.62 -16.80 -0.63
CA ALA A 104 8.38 -16.66 -1.86
C ALA A 104 9.90 -16.62 -1.61
N ARG A 105 10.37 -15.95 -0.54
CA ARG A 105 11.77 -15.99 -0.10
C ARG A 105 12.23 -17.41 0.26
N GLN A 106 11.34 -18.22 0.85
CA GLN A 106 11.58 -19.64 1.14
C GLN A 106 11.33 -20.58 -0.07
N LYS A 107 11.12 -20.05 -1.29
CA LYS A 107 10.76 -20.79 -2.51
C LYS A 107 9.44 -21.60 -2.42
N GLN A 108 8.60 -21.33 -1.43
CA GLN A 108 7.29 -21.98 -1.20
C GLN A 108 6.21 -21.29 -2.05
N TYR A 109 6.41 -21.25 -3.37
CA TYR A 109 5.64 -20.39 -4.27
C TYR A 109 4.13 -20.72 -4.34
N ASP A 110 3.71 -21.98 -4.17
CA ASP A 110 2.29 -22.32 -4.05
C ASP A 110 1.62 -21.69 -2.81
N LYS A 111 2.31 -21.65 -1.66
CA LYS A 111 1.80 -20.96 -0.46
C LYS A 111 1.75 -19.45 -0.66
N ALA A 112 2.74 -18.90 -1.36
CA ALA A 112 2.76 -17.49 -1.73
C ALA A 112 1.58 -17.13 -2.64
N ARG A 113 1.29 -17.97 -3.64
CA ARG A 113 0.10 -17.84 -4.51
C ARG A 113 -1.19 -17.82 -3.71
N SER A 114 -1.45 -18.85 -2.90
CA SER A 114 -2.69 -18.97 -2.11
C SER A 114 -2.91 -17.81 -1.12
N ALA A 115 -1.82 -17.25 -0.58
CA ALA A 115 -1.88 -16.07 0.26
C ALA A 115 -2.27 -14.82 -0.55
N LEU A 116 -1.65 -14.58 -1.71
CA LEU A 116 -1.97 -13.43 -2.57
C LEU A 116 -3.38 -13.51 -3.17
N GLU A 117 -3.82 -14.70 -3.58
CA GLU A 117 -5.20 -14.96 -3.98
C GLU A 117 -6.19 -14.64 -2.85
N SER A 118 -5.80 -14.83 -1.58
CA SER A 118 -6.62 -14.45 -0.43
C SER A 118 -6.61 -12.93 -0.16
N ALA A 119 -5.47 -12.26 -0.35
CA ALA A 119 -5.39 -10.80 -0.31
C ALA A 119 -6.27 -10.13 -1.39
N ILE A 120 -6.26 -10.69 -2.61
CA ILE A 120 -7.07 -10.21 -3.73
C ILE A 120 -8.55 -10.52 -3.53
N ARG A 121 -8.89 -11.68 -2.93
CA ARG A 121 -10.28 -12.04 -2.62
C ARG A 121 -10.93 -11.09 -1.63
N THR A 122 -10.18 -10.60 -0.63
CA THR A 122 -10.69 -9.61 0.34
C THR A 122 -10.65 -8.19 -0.22
N HIS A 123 -9.60 -7.83 -0.99
CA HIS A 123 -9.44 -6.52 -1.60
C HIS A 123 -9.05 -6.63 -3.09
N PRO A 124 -10.04 -6.74 -4.01
CA PRO A 124 -9.78 -6.94 -5.44
C PRO A 124 -8.94 -5.85 -6.11
N SER A 125 -8.95 -4.63 -5.57
CA SER A 125 -8.16 -3.49 -6.04
C SER A 125 -6.74 -3.40 -5.45
N TYR A 126 -6.31 -4.35 -4.62
CA TYR A 126 -5.02 -4.29 -3.93
C TYR A 126 -3.84 -4.58 -4.88
N ALA A 127 -3.40 -3.54 -5.59
CA ALA A 127 -2.43 -3.62 -6.68
C ALA A 127 -1.10 -4.31 -6.31
N VAL A 128 -0.64 -4.17 -5.06
CA VAL A 128 0.59 -4.81 -4.57
C VAL A 128 0.48 -6.33 -4.59
N ALA A 129 -0.68 -6.88 -4.22
CA ALA A 129 -0.90 -8.33 -4.26
C ALA A 129 -0.97 -8.86 -5.71
N HIS A 130 -1.57 -8.12 -6.64
CA HIS A 130 -1.55 -8.48 -8.07
C HIS A 130 -0.13 -8.48 -8.66
N GLN A 131 0.69 -7.48 -8.32
CA GLN A 131 2.09 -7.43 -8.75
C GLN A 131 2.88 -8.63 -8.21
N ASN A 132 2.81 -8.86 -6.90
CA ASN A 132 3.48 -9.98 -6.25
C ASN A 132 2.99 -11.34 -6.77
N LEU A 133 1.72 -11.44 -7.18
CA LEU A 133 1.16 -12.66 -7.77
C LEU A 133 1.73 -12.92 -9.17
N GLY A 134 1.92 -11.87 -9.98
CA GLY A 134 2.66 -11.97 -11.24
C GLY A 134 4.10 -12.46 -11.05
N ASP A 135 4.82 -11.92 -10.07
CA ASP A 135 6.18 -12.37 -9.73
C ASP A 135 6.21 -13.83 -9.25
N VAL A 136 5.22 -14.26 -8.46
CA VAL A 136 5.06 -15.67 -8.02
C VAL A 136 4.74 -16.60 -9.19
N TYR A 137 3.84 -16.22 -10.11
CA TYR A 137 3.56 -17.02 -11.31
C TYR A 137 4.78 -17.13 -12.23
N ALA A 138 5.59 -16.08 -12.38
CA ALA A 138 6.83 -16.15 -13.14
C ALA A 138 7.80 -17.20 -12.54
N ARG A 139 7.93 -17.25 -11.20
CA ARG A 139 8.75 -18.26 -10.50
C ARG A 139 8.20 -19.68 -10.66
N LEU A 140 6.89 -19.86 -10.55
CA LEU A 140 6.23 -21.15 -10.78
C LEU A 140 6.41 -21.64 -12.22
N ALA A 141 6.31 -20.74 -13.21
CA ALA A 141 6.55 -21.05 -14.61
C ALA A 141 8.01 -21.47 -14.86
N SER A 142 8.99 -20.78 -14.28
CA SER A 142 10.40 -21.20 -14.33
C SER A 142 10.60 -22.60 -13.73
N GLN A 143 10.04 -22.89 -12.55
CA GLN A 143 10.15 -24.22 -11.93
C GLN A 143 9.48 -25.32 -12.77
N ALA A 144 8.32 -25.04 -13.35
CA ALA A 144 7.62 -25.99 -14.23
C ALA A 144 8.43 -26.27 -15.50
N TYR A 145 9.06 -25.24 -16.08
CA TYR A 145 9.91 -25.35 -17.25
C TYR A 145 11.22 -26.10 -16.96
N GLU A 146 11.91 -25.75 -15.86
CA GLU A 146 13.08 -26.49 -15.37
C GLU A 146 12.76 -27.97 -15.14
N LYS A 147 11.62 -28.28 -14.52
CA LYS A 147 11.16 -29.66 -14.30
C LYS A 147 10.84 -30.39 -15.61
N ALA A 148 10.28 -29.70 -16.61
CA ALA A 148 9.99 -30.27 -17.92
C ALA A 148 11.24 -30.48 -18.79
N LEU A 149 12.33 -29.75 -18.52
CA LEU A 149 13.62 -29.90 -19.17
C LEU A 149 14.55 -30.94 -18.52
N GLN A 150 14.22 -31.44 -17.32
CA GLN A 150 14.97 -32.56 -16.75
C GLN A 150 14.83 -33.75 -17.71
N PRO A 151 15.95 -34.33 -18.20
CA PRO A 151 15.88 -35.44 -19.13
C PRO A 151 15.10 -36.56 -18.47
N ASP A 152 13.99 -36.95 -19.09
CA ASP A 152 13.08 -37.97 -18.60
C ASP A 152 13.78 -39.33 -18.80
N THR A 153 14.75 -39.66 -17.92
CA THR A 153 15.60 -40.87 -18.00
C THR A 153 14.80 -42.17 -17.91
N SER A 154 13.51 -42.07 -17.61
CA SER A 154 12.52 -43.16 -17.60
C SER A 154 11.55 -43.14 -18.79
N ARG A 155 11.66 -42.17 -19.71
CA ARG A 155 10.68 -41.91 -20.78
C ARG A 155 11.32 -41.44 -22.09
N SER A 156 12.21 -42.26 -22.63
CA SER A 156 13.01 -42.01 -23.84
C SER A 156 12.23 -41.89 -25.17
N THR A 157 10.94 -41.51 -25.18
CA THR A 157 10.06 -41.56 -26.37
C THR A 157 9.09 -40.38 -26.56
N GLU A 158 9.16 -39.29 -25.77
CA GLU A 158 8.30 -38.09 -25.94
C GLU A 158 9.06 -36.79 -25.61
N PRO A 159 9.74 -36.14 -26.59
CA PRO A 159 9.36 -34.75 -26.87
C PRO A 159 9.60 -34.29 -28.32
N PRO A 160 8.53 -34.01 -29.09
CA PRO A 160 8.46 -32.68 -29.73
C PRO A 160 7.25 -31.86 -29.25
N ALA A 161 6.13 -32.53 -28.93
CA ALA A 161 4.82 -31.91 -28.76
C ALA A 161 4.75 -30.89 -27.60
N ARG A 162 5.40 -31.16 -26.45
CA ARG A 162 5.38 -30.25 -25.29
C ARG A 162 6.18 -28.96 -25.52
N LEU A 163 7.31 -29.05 -26.22
CA LEU A 163 8.14 -27.89 -26.55
C LEU A 163 7.49 -27.05 -27.66
N ALA A 164 6.84 -27.71 -28.63
CA ALA A 164 6.00 -27.02 -29.62
C ALA A 164 4.87 -26.23 -28.94
N LEU A 165 4.12 -26.84 -28.01
CA LEU A 165 3.03 -26.19 -27.28
C LEU A 165 3.50 -24.95 -26.48
N ILE A 166 4.63 -25.04 -25.79
CA ILE A 166 5.20 -23.89 -25.05
C ILE A 166 5.64 -22.78 -26.02
N THR A 167 6.18 -23.15 -27.19
CA THR A 167 6.59 -22.18 -28.23
C THR A 167 5.37 -21.51 -28.86
N GLU A 168 4.30 -22.26 -29.10
CA GLU A 168 3.04 -21.75 -29.64
C GLU A 168 2.32 -20.82 -28.64
N MET A 169 2.25 -21.21 -27.37
CA MET A 169 1.69 -20.36 -26.30
C MET A 169 2.47 -19.06 -26.07
N THR A 170 3.79 -19.04 -26.34
CA THR A 170 4.62 -17.84 -26.22
C THR A 170 4.69 -17.01 -27.51
N ALA A 171 4.49 -17.63 -28.68
CA ALA A 171 4.33 -16.94 -29.97
C ALA A 171 2.92 -16.35 -30.17
N GLY A 172 1.90 -16.87 -29.48
CA GLY A 172 0.49 -16.45 -29.56
C GLY A 172 0.14 -15.02 -29.12
N GLY A 173 1.11 -14.11 -29.01
CA GLY A 173 0.91 -12.70 -28.66
C GLY A 173 0.28 -11.83 -29.76
N SER A 174 -0.35 -12.41 -30.78
CA SER A 174 -0.93 -11.69 -31.92
C SER A 174 -2.09 -12.44 -32.59
N ALA A 175 -3.25 -12.47 -31.92
CA ALA A 175 -4.52 -12.88 -32.53
C ALA A 175 -5.53 -11.71 -32.47
N LYS A 176 -5.92 -11.23 -33.66
CA LYS A 176 -7.03 -10.29 -33.89
C LYS A 176 -8.36 -10.94 -33.43
N PRO A 177 -9.36 -10.19 -32.91
CA PRO A 177 -10.56 -10.80 -32.35
C PRO A 177 -11.33 -11.63 -33.38
N ALA A 178 -11.43 -12.94 -33.12
CA ALA A 178 -12.30 -13.86 -33.85
C ALA A 178 -13.70 -13.86 -33.24
N GLN A 179 -14.70 -14.11 -34.08
CA GLN A 179 -16.12 -13.93 -33.74
C GLN A 179 -16.64 -14.91 -32.70
N ALA A 180 -17.68 -14.49 -31.99
CA ALA A 180 -18.51 -15.38 -31.19
C ALA A 180 -19.13 -16.47 -32.06
N ALA A 181 -18.84 -17.74 -31.72
CA ALA A 181 -19.57 -18.90 -32.18
C ALA A 181 -20.22 -19.57 -30.96
N THR A 182 -21.55 -19.65 -30.97
CA THR A 182 -22.32 -20.38 -29.96
C THR A 182 -22.03 -21.87 -30.04
N ALA A 183 -21.57 -22.47 -28.95
CA ALA A 183 -21.45 -23.92 -28.80
C ALA A 183 -22.26 -24.39 -27.58
N THR A 184 -23.18 -25.31 -27.83
CA THR A 184 -24.18 -25.80 -26.89
C THR A 184 -23.55 -26.56 -25.72
N ALA A 185 -24.09 -26.39 -24.51
CA ALA A 185 -23.62 -27.12 -23.34
C ALA A 185 -23.87 -28.63 -23.45
N LEU A 186 -22.84 -29.43 -23.17
CA LEU A 186 -22.96 -30.86 -22.87
C LEU A 186 -22.91 -31.06 -21.34
N PRO A 187 -23.72 -31.98 -20.78
CA PRO A 187 -23.76 -32.24 -19.34
C PRO A 187 -22.53 -33.01 -18.85
N PRO A 188 -22.15 -32.88 -17.57
CA PRO A 188 -21.03 -33.62 -16.98
C PRO A 188 -21.35 -35.12 -16.82
N PRO A 189 -20.35 -36.01 -16.92
CA PRO A 189 -20.53 -37.45 -16.67
C PRO A 189 -20.76 -37.76 -15.18
N PRO A 190 -21.46 -38.87 -14.86
CA PRO A 190 -21.75 -39.26 -13.47
C PRO A 190 -20.51 -39.82 -12.74
N PRO A 191 -20.45 -39.72 -11.41
CA PRO A 191 -19.37 -40.30 -10.61
C PRO A 191 -19.50 -41.82 -10.50
N ALA A 192 -18.41 -42.54 -10.76
CA ALA A 192 -18.32 -43.97 -10.46
C ALA A 192 -18.04 -44.21 -8.96
N PRO A 193 -18.58 -45.27 -8.36
CA PRO A 193 -18.50 -45.48 -6.91
C PRO A 193 -17.23 -46.25 -6.49
N VAL A 194 -16.73 -45.96 -5.29
CA VAL A 194 -15.87 -46.88 -4.53
C VAL A 194 -16.36 -46.96 -3.10
N ALA A 195 -16.68 -48.18 -2.68
CA ALA A 195 -17.24 -48.53 -1.37
C ALA A 195 -16.10 -48.77 -0.33
N PRO A 196 -16.42 -48.87 0.98
CA PRO A 196 -15.47 -48.49 2.03
C PRO A 196 -14.59 -49.63 2.55
N ALA A 197 -13.49 -49.25 3.22
CA ALA A 197 -12.81 -50.07 4.21
C ALA A 197 -12.75 -49.32 5.54
N ALA A 198 -13.23 -49.96 6.61
CA ALA A 198 -13.03 -49.54 8.01
C ALA A 198 -11.74 -50.20 8.55
N VAL A 199 -11.21 -49.97 9.76
CA VAL A 199 -11.70 -49.31 10.99
C VAL A 199 -10.48 -48.72 11.72
N ALA A 200 -10.60 -47.60 12.43
CA ALA A 200 -9.87 -47.33 13.69
C ALA A 200 -10.47 -46.10 14.39
N VAL A 201 -11.35 -46.33 15.37
CA VAL A 201 -11.93 -45.25 16.19
C VAL A 201 -10.98 -44.91 17.32
N LEU A 202 -10.56 -43.64 17.40
CA LEU A 202 -10.15 -43.02 18.67
C LEU A 202 -11.16 -41.93 19.00
N ALA A 203 -11.71 -41.98 20.22
CA ALA A 203 -12.82 -41.15 20.64
C ALA A 203 -12.38 -39.68 20.86
N PRO A 204 -13.24 -38.69 20.56
CA PRO A 204 -13.01 -37.30 20.96
C PRO A 204 -13.20 -37.13 22.49
N PRO A 205 -12.44 -36.23 23.14
CA PRO A 205 -12.67 -35.87 24.54
C PRO A 205 -14.01 -35.13 24.73
N PRO A 206 -14.61 -35.17 25.94
CA PRO A 206 -15.97 -34.70 26.18
C PRO A 206 -16.13 -33.18 26.12
N ALA A 207 -17.32 -32.74 25.72
CA ALA A 207 -17.69 -31.33 25.68
C ALA A 207 -17.91 -30.74 27.10
N PRO A 208 -17.55 -29.47 27.34
CA PRO A 208 -17.91 -28.76 28.57
C PRO A 208 -19.41 -28.38 28.60
N PRO A 209 -20.01 -28.18 29.79
CA PRO A 209 -21.45 -28.00 29.95
C PRO A 209 -21.97 -26.63 29.47
N PRO A 210 -23.27 -26.52 29.13
CA PRO A 210 -23.86 -25.29 28.62
C PRO A 210 -24.06 -24.24 29.72
N THR A 211 -23.70 -22.98 29.44
CA THR A 211 -24.02 -21.84 30.31
C THR A 211 -24.52 -20.63 29.52
N ALA A 212 -25.68 -20.13 29.96
CA ALA A 212 -26.29 -18.81 29.74
C ALA A 212 -26.20 -18.13 28.34
N THR A 213 -27.35 -18.03 27.67
CA THR A 213 -27.60 -17.18 26.50
C THR A 213 -27.63 -15.68 26.82
N PRO A 214 -26.99 -14.84 25.98
CA PRO A 214 -27.37 -13.43 25.80
C PRO A 214 -28.40 -13.26 24.67
N LYS A 215 -29.35 -12.35 24.88
CA LYS A 215 -30.51 -12.05 24.01
C LYS A 215 -30.11 -11.28 22.74
N PRO A 216 -30.71 -11.55 21.56
CA PRO A 216 -30.42 -10.81 20.33
C PRO A 216 -31.06 -9.40 20.30
N PRO A 217 -30.41 -8.41 19.65
CA PRO A 217 -31.07 -7.16 19.26
C PRO A 217 -31.96 -7.37 18.02
N ALA A 218 -33.14 -6.76 18.04
CA ALA A 218 -34.15 -6.81 16.98
C ALA A 218 -33.89 -5.72 15.89
N PRO A 219 -34.56 -5.79 14.72
CA PRO A 219 -34.05 -5.17 13.49
C PRO A 219 -34.36 -3.68 13.32
N ALA A 220 -33.59 -3.02 12.46
CA ALA A 220 -33.86 -1.66 12.00
C ALA A 220 -35.13 -1.60 11.13
N ALA A 221 -36.05 -0.70 11.49
CA ALA A 221 -37.21 -0.35 10.68
C ALA A 221 -36.93 0.91 9.84
N ALA A 222 -37.63 1.03 8.71
CA ALA A 222 -37.36 2.03 7.68
C ALA A 222 -37.72 3.48 8.07
N ILE A 223 -37.07 4.45 7.42
CA ILE A 223 -37.40 5.88 7.46
C ILE A 223 -38.16 6.25 6.18
N PRO A 224 -39.44 6.67 6.26
CA PRO A 224 -40.12 7.44 5.21
C PRO A 224 -39.93 8.97 5.40
N PRO A 225 -40.16 9.80 4.36
CA PRO A 225 -39.63 11.16 4.28
C PRO A 225 -40.60 12.26 4.75
N VAL A 226 -40.06 13.38 5.27
CA VAL A 226 -40.75 14.67 5.34
C VAL A 226 -39.79 15.82 5.02
N ALA A 227 -40.17 16.64 4.05
CA ALA A 227 -39.70 18.01 3.80
C ALA A 227 -40.95 18.91 3.73
N PRO A 228 -40.85 20.22 3.50
CA PRO A 228 -40.02 21.24 4.15
C PRO A 228 -40.89 22.36 4.78
N SER A 229 -40.28 23.30 5.51
CA SER A 229 -40.85 24.63 5.81
C SER A 229 -39.67 25.61 5.97
N THR A 230 -39.51 26.77 5.31
CA THR A 230 -40.44 27.87 4.95
C THR A 230 -41.03 28.53 6.23
N THR A 231 -41.03 29.85 6.49
CA THR A 231 -40.67 31.04 5.68
C THR A 231 -40.02 32.16 6.59
N PRO A 232 -40.12 33.50 6.44
CA PRO A 232 -38.96 34.35 6.14
C PRO A 232 -38.57 35.50 7.12
N VAL A 233 -37.38 36.07 6.87
CA VAL A 233 -36.99 37.50 6.87
C VAL A 233 -37.61 38.48 7.89
N ARG A 234 -36.74 39.15 8.66
CA ARG A 234 -36.81 40.62 8.78
C ARG A 234 -35.42 41.28 8.77
N GLU A 235 -35.32 42.30 7.94
CA GLU A 235 -34.14 43.15 7.70
C GLU A 235 -34.26 44.47 8.47
N ALA A 236 -33.15 44.95 9.05
CA ALA A 236 -32.67 46.34 8.98
C ALA A 236 -31.41 46.57 9.85
N ALA A 237 -30.48 47.37 9.33
CA ALA A 237 -29.18 47.75 9.92
C ALA A 237 -29.34 48.97 10.90
N PRO A 238 -28.28 49.62 11.49
CA PRO A 238 -26.91 49.75 10.97
C PRO A 238 -25.70 49.69 11.95
N LEU A 239 -24.55 49.35 11.35
CA LEU A 239 -23.17 49.87 11.56
C LEU A 239 -22.73 50.38 12.96
N VAL A 240 -21.68 49.76 13.52
CA VAL A 240 -20.30 50.34 13.56
C VAL A 240 -19.27 49.19 13.42
N ALA A 241 -18.13 49.47 12.79
CA ALA A 241 -17.08 48.48 12.49
C ALA A 241 -16.17 48.13 13.68
N ALA A 242 -15.69 46.88 13.70
CA ALA A 242 -14.41 46.50 14.32
C ALA A 242 -13.73 45.47 13.41
N GLU A 243 -12.62 45.85 12.79
CA GLU A 243 -11.97 45.06 11.74
C GLU A 243 -11.35 43.76 12.28
N ARG A 244 -11.86 42.61 11.85
CA ARG A 244 -11.03 41.39 11.83
C ARG A 244 -10.00 41.54 10.73
N LYS A 245 -8.74 41.81 11.11
CA LYS A 245 -7.59 41.61 10.23
C LYS A 245 -7.36 40.12 9.98
N THR A 246 -8.13 39.57 9.05
CA THR A 246 -7.78 38.34 8.34
C THR A 246 -6.47 38.61 7.58
N PRO A 247 -5.41 37.80 7.73
CA PRO A 247 -4.28 37.87 6.82
C PRO A 247 -4.79 37.59 5.40
N ALA A 248 -4.69 38.57 4.52
CA ALA A 248 -5.13 38.43 3.15
C ALA A 248 -4.36 37.29 2.48
N ALA A 249 -5.07 36.37 1.84
CA ALA A 249 -4.46 35.47 0.87
C ALA A 249 -3.92 36.34 -0.28
N VAL A 250 -2.60 36.53 -0.29
CA VAL A 250 -1.91 37.29 -1.34
C VAL A 250 -2.16 36.54 -2.65
N ALA A 251 -2.74 37.22 -3.65
CA ALA A 251 -2.87 36.65 -4.99
C ALA A 251 -1.48 36.24 -5.48
N PRO A 252 -1.33 35.07 -6.15
CA PRO A 252 -0.03 34.65 -6.65
C PRO A 252 0.53 35.75 -7.56
N THR A 253 1.74 36.22 -7.25
CA THR A 253 2.43 37.19 -8.09
C THR A 253 2.60 36.63 -9.50
N ALA A 254 2.61 37.50 -10.51
CA ALA A 254 2.71 37.07 -11.91
C ALA A 254 3.93 36.14 -12.15
N ASP A 255 5.02 36.38 -11.43
CA ASP A 255 6.21 35.52 -11.42
C ASP A 255 5.95 34.14 -10.82
N ALA A 256 5.21 34.04 -9.70
CA ALA A 256 4.83 32.75 -9.12
C ALA A 256 3.97 31.93 -10.09
N ALA A 257 2.99 32.55 -10.74
CA ALA A 257 2.16 31.89 -11.76
C ALA A 257 2.97 31.45 -12.98
N ARG A 258 3.97 32.24 -13.40
CA ARG A 258 4.91 31.88 -14.49
C ARG A 258 5.82 30.71 -14.09
N LEU A 259 6.33 30.69 -12.87
CA LEU A 259 7.16 29.61 -12.33
C LEU A 259 6.35 28.31 -12.21
N GLU A 260 5.13 28.37 -11.65
CA GLU A 260 4.21 27.24 -11.56
C GLU A 260 3.89 26.67 -12.96
N SER A 261 3.60 27.53 -13.93
CA SER A 261 3.38 27.13 -15.33
C SER A 261 4.61 26.44 -15.94
N GLY A 262 5.83 26.87 -15.57
CA GLY A 262 7.08 26.22 -15.96
C GLY A 262 7.24 24.83 -15.34
N VAL A 263 6.92 24.68 -14.06
CA VAL A 263 6.93 23.40 -13.33
C VAL A 263 5.93 22.41 -13.96
N LEU A 264 4.69 22.83 -14.18
CA LEU A 264 3.65 22.01 -14.80
C LEU A 264 4.05 21.57 -16.21
N ARG A 265 4.63 22.46 -17.01
CA ARG A 265 5.13 22.12 -18.36
C ARG A 265 6.24 21.07 -18.32
N ALA A 266 7.14 21.12 -17.33
CA ALA A 266 8.21 20.14 -17.17
C ALA A 266 7.66 18.75 -16.78
N VAL A 267 6.71 18.69 -15.84
CA VAL A 267 6.05 17.43 -15.44
C VAL A 267 5.24 16.83 -16.59
N GLU A 268 4.51 17.65 -17.35
CA GLU A 268 3.78 17.20 -18.54
C GLU A 268 4.74 16.72 -19.63
N SER A 269 5.83 17.44 -19.89
CA SER A 269 6.85 17.05 -20.87
C SER A 269 7.50 15.70 -20.52
N TRP A 270 7.74 15.44 -19.23
CA TRP A 270 8.21 14.15 -18.72
C TRP A 270 7.19 13.02 -18.96
N ALA A 271 5.91 13.25 -18.66
CA ALA A 271 4.85 12.28 -18.87
C ALA A 271 4.65 11.94 -20.36
N GLN A 272 4.75 12.95 -21.23
CA GLN A 272 4.68 12.76 -22.68
C GLN A 272 5.93 12.06 -23.24
N ALA A 273 7.13 12.40 -22.76
CA ALA A 273 8.35 11.70 -23.16
C ALA A 273 8.28 10.21 -22.78
N TRP A 274 7.78 9.90 -21.58
CA TRP A 274 7.50 8.53 -21.16
C TRP A 274 6.44 7.87 -22.07
N SER A 275 5.32 8.52 -22.34
CA SER A 275 4.25 7.99 -23.21
C SER A 275 4.73 7.68 -24.64
N ARG A 276 5.55 8.56 -25.23
CA ARG A 276 6.21 8.35 -26.53
C ARG A 276 7.35 7.33 -26.47
N LYS A 277 7.74 6.88 -25.27
CA LYS A 277 8.90 6.02 -25.01
C LYS A 277 10.21 6.63 -25.54
N ASP A 278 10.28 7.96 -25.56
CA ASP A 278 11.49 8.71 -25.83
C ASP A 278 12.36 8.69 -24.58
N ILE A 279 13.18 7.65 -24.46
CA ILE A 279 13.98 7.41 -23.26
C ILE A 279 15.02 8.54 -23.06
N LYS A 280 15.49 9.16 -24.15
CA LYS A 280 16.45 10.26 -24.09
C LYS A 280 15.80 11.51 -23.47
N ALA A 281 14.62 11.91 -23.95
CA ALA A 281 13.89 13.03 -23.37
C ALA A 281 13.39 12.72 -21.93
N TYR A 282 12.96 11.48 -21.69
CA TYR A 282 12.52 11.02 -20.36
C TYR A 282 13.64 11.12 -19.32
N LEU A 283 14.83 10.58 -19.61
CA LEU A 283 15.98 10.65 -18.69
C LEU A 283 16.53 12.08 -18.56
N ALA A 284 16.45 12.88 -19.63
CA ALA A 284 16.84 14.29 -19.57
C ALA A 284 15.95 15.13 -18.63
N ALA A 285 14.71 14.72 -18.33
CA ALA A 285 13.87 15.42 -17.36
C ALA A 285 14.41 15.36 -15.92
N TYR A 286 15.33 14.45 -15.62
CA TYR A 286 15.93 14.28 -14.29
C TYR A 286 17.21 15.11 -14.13
N ASP A 287 17.34 15.78 -12.99
CA ASP A 287 18.49 16.64 -12.68
C ASP A 287 19.79 15.82 -12.52
N LYS A 288 20.96 16.47 -12.65
CA LYS A 288 22.26 15.81 -12.41
C LYS A 288 22.39 15.30 -10.96
N GLU A 289 21.81 15.99 -10.00
CA GLU A 289 21.80 15.66 -8.56
C GLU A 289 20.57 14.82 -8.16
N PHE A 290 20.02 14.02 -9.07
CA PHE A 290 18.83 13.20 -8.81
C PHE A 290 19.05 12.18 -7.68
N GLU A 291 18.22 12.27 -6.64
CA GLU A 291 18.18 11.36 -5.50
C GLU A 291 17.46 10.06 -5.90
N VAL A 292 18.24 9.05 -6.28
CA VAL A 292 17.76 7.74 -6.70
C VAL A 292 17.10 6.99 -5.53
N PRO A 293 15.88 6.44 -5.70
CA PRO A 293 15.25 5.59 -4.68
C PRO A 293 16.10 4.38 -4.27
N ASP A 294 15.95 3.97 -3.02
CA ASP A 294 16.58 2.77 -2.44
C ASP A 294 18.12 2.80 -2.39
N GLY A 295 18.75 3.98 -2.51
CA GLY A 295 20.20 4.15 -2.42
C GLY A 295 21.00 3.58 -3.59
N ARG A 296 20.34 3.26 -4.71
CA ARG A 296 20.96 2.69 -5.90
C ARG A 296 21.76 3.74 -6.69
N SER A 297 22.74 3.30 -7.48
CA SER A 297 23.47 4.22 -8.37
C SER A 297 22.58 4.72 -9.50
N ARG A 298 22.85 5.94 -9.98
CA ARG A 298 22.15 6.57 -11.10
C ARG A 298 22.15 5.66 -12.34
N ASP A 299 23.32 5.18 -12.75
CA ASP A 299 23.47 4.34 -13.94
C ASP A 299 22.65 3.04 -13.86
N ALA A 300 22.57 2.42 -12.69
CA ALA A 300 21.77 1.21 -12.50
C ALA A 300 20.27 1.51 -12.63
N TRP A 301 19.81 2.64 -12.06
CA TRP A 301 18.43 3.11 -12.19
C TRP A 301 18.08 3.51 -13.63
N GLU A 302 18.96 4.23 -14.34
CA GLU A 302 18.74 4.60 -15.74
C GLU A 302 18.65 3.36 -16.65
N ARG A 303 19.48 2.33 -16.42
CA ARG A 303 19.39 1.05 -17.14
C ARG A 303 18.09 0.30 -16.86
N GLU A 304 17.62 0.25 -15.61
CA GLU A 304 16.31 -0.34 -15.26
C GLU A 304 15.18 0.40 -15.99
N ARG A 305 15.21 1.74 -15.98
CA ARG A 305 14.21 2.56 -16.67
C ARG A 305 14.26 2.37 -18.19
N GLN A 306 15.44 2.34 -18.80
CA GLN A 306 15.63 2.03 -20.23
C GLN A 306 15.01 0.67 -20.59
N GLN A 307 15.30 -0.39 -19.82
CA GLN A 307 14.74 -1.71 -20.07
C GLN A 307 13.21 -1.77 -19.91
N ARG A 308 12.65 -1.05 -18.93
CA ARG A 308 11.20 -1.03 -18.66
C ARG A 308 10.42 -0.20 -19.68
N VAL A 309 10.89 0.99 -20.00
CA VAL A 309 10.26 1.90 -20.99
C VAL A 309 10.49 1.39 -22.42
N GLY A 310 11.61 0.71 -22.68
CA GLY A 310 11.94 0.13 -23.98
C GLY A 310 11.17 -1.14 -24.36
N LYS A 311 10.42 -1.78 -23.44
CA LYS A 311 9.64 -2.99 -23.74
C LYS A 311 8.66 -2.76 -24.91
N PRO A 312 8.39 -3.75 -25.78
CA PRO A 312 7.40 -3.62 -26.85
C PRO A 312 6.00 -3.24 -26.34
N GLY A 313 5.20 -2.61 -27.21
CA GLY A 313 3.85 -2.12 -26.89
C GLY A 313 3.76 -0.60 -26.70
N SER A 314 2.54 -0.08 -26.73
CA SER A 314 2.21 1.33 -26.48
C SER A 314 1.87 1.56 -25.01
N ILE A 315 2.27 2.73 -24.49
CA ILE A 315 1.97 3.18 -23.13
C ILE A 315 1.46 4.62 -23.16
N SER A 316 0.60 4.97 -22.21
CA SER A 316 0.09 6.33 -22.01
C SER A 316 0.21 6.69 -20.54
N VAL A 317 0.67 7.91 -20.27
CA VAL A 317 0.91 8.46 -18.94
C VAL A 317 0.25 9.83 -18.87
N GLU A 318 -0.85 9.92 -18.14
CA GLU A 318 -1.63 11.15 -17.93
C GLU A 318 -1.33 11.71 -16.52
N VAL A 319 -1.23 13.03 -16.41
CA VAL A 319 -1.03 13.76 -15.14
C VAL A 319 -2.34 14.42 -14.73
N GLU A 320 -2.95 13.95 -13.64
CA GLU A 320 -4.25 14.45 -13.17
C GLU A 320 -4.15 15.20 -11.84
N ALA A 321 -4.94 16.28 -11.75
CA ALA A 321 -5.06 17.16 -10.59
C ALA A 321 -3.70 17.53 -9.94
N PRO A 322 -2.72 18.03 -10.72
CA PRO A 322 -1.43 18.43 -10.17
C PRO A 322 -1.58 19.59 -9.20
N ARG A 323 -0.94 19.47 -8.03
CA ARG A 323 -0.82 20.52 -7.03
C ARG A 323 0.65 20.89 -6.90
N VAL A 324 0.96 22.15 -7.16
CA VAL A 324 2.33 22.68 -7.09
C VAL A 324 2.50 23.50 -5.81
N THR A 325 3.63 23.30 -5.13
CA THR A 325 4.11 24.15 -4.05
C THR A 325 5.48 24.69 -4.44
N LEU A 326 5.58 26.01 -4.64
CA LEU A 326 6.83 26.69 -4.98
C LEU A 326 7.59 27.13 -3.71
N ASN A 327 8.90 26.94 -3.71
CA ASN A 327 9.84 27.35 -2.65
C ASN A 327 11.12 27.89 -3.31
N GLY A 328 11.05 29.09 -3.90
CA GLY A 328 12.16 29.68 -4.68
C GLY A 328 12.52 28.81 -5.89
N ASP A 329 13.79 28.42 -6.01
CA ASP A 329 14.28 27.54 -7.08
C ASP A 329 13.93 26.05 -6.88
N ARG A 330 13.05 25.70 -5.93
CA ARG A 330 12.51 24.35 -5.73
C ARG A 330 11.00 24.34 -5.87
N ALA A 331 10.46 23.25 -6.40
CA ALA A 331 9.03 23.02 -6.51
C ALA A 331 8.69 21.58 -6.10
N THR A 332 7.62 21.40 -5.33
CA THR A 332 7.06 20.07 -5.05
C THR A 332 5.75 19.94 -5.81
N VAL A 333 5.59 18.88 -6.60
CA VAL A 333 4.37 18.60 -7.36
C VAL A 333 3.79 17.28 -6.94
N ARG A 334 2.55 17.28 -6.46
CA ARG A 334 1.78 16.06 -6.14
C ARG A 334 0.62 15.91 -7.12
N PHE A 335 0.50 14.75 -7.75
CA PHE A 335 -0.52 14.46 -8.77
C PHE A 335 -0.96 13.00 -8.75
N GLN A 336 -2.11 12.72 -9.36
CA GLN A 336 -2.51 11.36 -9.73
C GLN A 336 -1.94 11.05 -11.11
N GLN A 337 -1.06 10.05 -11.20
CA GLN A 337 -0.64 9.51 -12.48
C GLN A 337 -1.63 8.43 -12.91
N ARG A 338 -2.24 8.57 -14.09
CA ARG A 338 -2.88 7.44 -14.77
C ARG A 338 -1.91 6.84 -15.78
N TYR A 339 -1.60 5.57 -15.59
CA TYR A 339 -0.83 4.76 -16.53
C TYR A 339 -1.75 3.80 -17.27
N ARG A 340 -1.57 3.67 -18.59
CA ARG A 340 -2.28 2.71 -19.43
C ARG A 340 -1.31 2.03 -20.39
N SER A 341 -1.50 0.74 -20.63
CA SER A 341 -0.84 -0.02 -21.70
C SER A 341 -1.79 -1.08 -22.24
N SER A 342 -1.36 -1.87 -23.23
CA SER A 342 -2.14 -3.01 -23.75
C SER A 342 -2.52 -3.97 -22.62
N GLY A 343 -3.81 -4.00 -22.26
CA GLY A 343 -4.37 -4.87 -21.22
C GLY A 343 -4.20 -4.42 -19.77
N PHE A 344 -3.52 -3.29 -19.48
CA PHE A 344 -3.26 -2.85 -18.10
C PHE A 344 -3.55 -1.35 -17.89
N LYS A 345 -4.11 -1.02 -16.73
CA LYS A 345 -4.37 0.35 -16.29
C LYS A 345 -4.04 0.45 -14.80
N ALA A 346 -3.37 1.54 -14.40
CA ALA A 346 -3.11 1.85 -13.00
C ALA A 346 -3.31 3.34 -12.74
N SER A 347 -3.72 3.69 -11.52
CA SER A 347 -3.66 5.06 -10.99
C SER A 347 -2.74 5.04 -9.78
N THR A 348 -1.84 6.01 -9.67
CA THR A 348 -0.91 6.10 -8.54
C THR A 348 -0.63 7.54 -8.14
N THR A 349 -0.64 7.82 -6.84
CA THR A 349 -0.19 9.10 -6.30
C THR A 349 1.32 9.24 -6.49
N LYS A 350 1.76 10.27 -7.23
CA LYS A 350 3.18 10.64 -7.34
C LYS A 350 3.44 11.98 -6.68
N THR A 351 4.62 12.08 -6.08
CA THR A 351 5.21 13.34 -5.62
C THR A 351 6.57 13.50 -6.27
N LEU A 352 6.78 14.60 -6.99
CA LEU A 352 8.06 14.98 -7.59
C LEU A 352 8.60 16.22 -6.87
N GLU A 353 9.88 16.21 -6.52
CA GLU A 353 10.61 17.42 -6.14
C GLU A 353 11.44 17.84 -7.35
N LEU A 354 11.23 19.06 -7.85
CA LEU A 354 11.96 19.65 -8.97
C LEU A 354 12.85 20.80 -8.48
N VAL A 355 13.96 20.98 -9.18
CA VAL A 355 14.89 22.11 -9.01
C VAL A 355 14.99 22.89 -10.31
N ARG A 356 15.06 24.22 -10.20
CA ARG A 356 15.24 25.12 -11.34
C ARG A 356 16.71 25.16 -11.76
N ARG A 357 16.98 25.04 -13.06
CA ARG A 357 18.31 25.11 -13.68
C ARG A 357 18.23 26.05 -14.89
N GLY A 358 18.56 27.32 -14.69
CA GLY A 358 18.24 28.36 -15.67
C GLY A 358 16.73 28.51 -15.80
N ASP A 359 16.17 28.38 -17.00
CA ASP A 359 14.72 28.40 -17.21
C ASP A 359 14.05 27.02 -17.24
N ASP A 360 14.82 25.95 -17.13
CA ASP A 360 14.31 24.59 -17.04
C ASP A 360 14.01 24.17 -15.60
N TRP A 361 12.98 23.33 -15.43
CA TRP A 361 12.76 22.56 -14.20
C TRP A 361 13.15 21.11 -14.42
N ARG A 362 13.96 20.56 -13.51
CA ARG A 362 14.48 19.18 -13.58
C ARG A 362 14.11 18.42 -12.31
N ILE A 363 13.74 17.14 -12.45
CA ILE A 363 13.31 16.29 -11.33
C ILE A 363 14.54 15.92 -10.49
N ARG A 364 14.57 16.39 -9.24
CA ARG A 364 15.61 16.08 -8.25
C ARG A 364 15.25 14.89 -7.37
N ARG A 365 13.96 14.60 -7.18
CA ARG A 365 13.49 13.42 -6.43
C ARG A 365 12.15 12.92 -6.96
N GLU A 366 11.95 11.61 -6.97
CA GLU A 366 10.69 10.95 -7.36
C GLU A 366 10.21 10.02 -6.23
N GLN A 367 8.96 10.19 -5.80
CA GLN A 367 8.28 9.31 -4.86
C GLN A 367 6.94 8.82 -5.47
N ALA A 368 6.63 7.55 -5.26
CA ALA A 368 5.37 6.93 -5.66
C ALA A 368 4.76 6.19 -4.46
N GLY A 369 3.48 6.41 -4.22
CA GLY A 369 2.77 5.88 -3.05
C GLY A 369 2.21 7.00 -2.17
N GLY A 370 0.98 6.79 -1.68
CA GLY A 370 0.23 7.73 -0.86
C GLY A 370 -1.26 7.51 -1.00
#